data_AF-A0A2V6AW85-F1
#
_entry.id   AF-A0A2V6AW85-F1
#
_cell.length_a   1.000
_cell.length_b   1.000
_cell.length_c   1.000
_cell.angle_alpha   90.00
_cell.angle_beta   90.00
_cell.angle_gamma   90.00
#
_symmetry.space_group_name_H-M   'P 1'
#
loop_
_entity.id
_entity.type
_entity.pdbx_description
1 polymer ?
#
loop_
_entity_poly.entity_id
_entity_poly.type
_entity_poly.pdbx_seq_one_letter_code
_entity_poly.pdbx_strand_id
1 'polypeptide(L)' 'AQKVEHYEIAGYGSVRTFAQLLGKDKSAELLQQTLDEESEANELLNKLAEDIVNPEALMEPEFASASSAR' A
#
# COMPACT_ATOMS: atom_id res chain seq x y z
N ALA A 1 -2.20 9.49 -1.61
CA ALA A 1 -0.95 9.09 -0.92
C ALA A 1 -0.44 7.76 -1.48
N GLN A 2 -1.12 6.61 -1.29
CA GLN A 2 -0.65 5.26 -1.73
C GLN A 2 -0.09 5.15 -3.17
N LYS A 3 -0.71 5.83 -4.15
CA LYS A 3 -0.19 5.81 -5.54
C LYS A 3 1.21 6.41 -5.67
N VAL A 4 1.53 7.41 -4.86
CA VAL A 4 2.85 8.05 -4.82
C VAL A 4 3.85 7.07 -4.21
N GLU A 5 3.52 6.47 -3.07
CA GLU A 5 4.34 5.42 -2.43
C GLU A 5 4.66 4.28 -3.40
N HIS A 6 3.66 3.78 -4.14
CA HIS A 6 3.87 2.70 -5.12
C HIS A 6 4.83 3.12 -6.25
N TYR A 7 4.78 4.37 -6.67
CA TYR A 7 5.70 4.90 -7.68
C TYR A 7 7.13 4.98 -7.13
N GLU A 8 7.28 5.44 -5.88
CA GLU A 8 8.58 5.56 -5.21
C GLU A 8 9.19 4.18 -4.93
N ILE A 9 8.41 3.22 -4.42
CA ILE A 9 8.85 1.83 -4.21
C ILE A 9 9.36 1.22 -5.52
N ALA A 10 8.62 1.38 -6.63
CA ALA A 10 9.05 0.88 -7.93
C ALA A 10 10.32 1.59 -8.44
N GLY A 11 10.40 2.90 -8.25
CA GLY A 11 11.56 3.73 -8.63
C GLY A 11 12.82 3.35 -7.86
N TYR A 12 12.78 3.41 -6.52
CA TYR A 12 13.90 3.09 -5.66
C TYR A 12 14.33 1.63 -5.80
N GLY A 13 13.40 0.68 -5.93
CA GLY A 13 13.73 -0.72 -6.20
C GLY A 13 14.53 -0.89 -7.50
N SER A 14 14.15 -0.16 -8.55
CA SER A 14 14.86 -0.19 -9.85
C SER A 14 16.27 0.39 -9.74
N VAL A 15 16.40 1.59 -9.16
CA VAL A 15 17.68 2.29 -9.06
C VAL A 15 18.63 1.60 -8.08
N ARG A 16 18.13 1.04 -6.98
CA ARG A 16 18.90 0.21 -6.04
C ARG A 16 19.50 -1.01 -6.75
N THR A 17 18.72 -1.68 -7.57
CA THR A 17 19.18 -2.84 -8.35
C THR A 17 20.30 -2.44 -9.32
N PHE A 18 20.18 -1.30 -10.01
CA PHE A 18 21.27 -0.79 -10.83
C PHE A 18 22.51 -0.42 -10.02
N ALA A 19 22.35 0.18 -8.84
CA ALA A 19 23.47 0.50 -7.96
C ALA A 19 24.25 -0.77 -7.57
N GLN A 20 23.56 -1.87 -7.26
CA GLN A 20 24.18 -3.17 -6.98
C GLN A 20 24.95 -3.71 -8.20
N LEU A 21 24.34 -3.69 -9.39
CA LEU A 21 24.98 -4.16 -10.62
C LEU A 21 26.25 -3.36 -11.00
N LEU A 22 26.30 -2.09 -10.61
CA LEU A 22 27.43 -1.19 -10.84
C LEU A 22 28.47 -1.21 -9.71
N GLY A 23 28.31 -2.06 -8.68
CA GLY A 23 29.21 -2.12 -7.52
C GLY A 23 29.19 -0.86 -6.66
N LYS A 24 28.07 -0.11 -6.66
CA LYS A 24 27.87 1.11 -5.87
C LYS A 24 27.18 0.78 -4.54
N ASP A 25 27.84 0.00 -3.70
CA ASP A 25 27.24 -0.61 -2.51
C ASP A 25 26.66 0.42 -1.53
N LYS A 26 27.39 1.52 -1.27
CA LYS A 26 26.90 2.60 -0.40
C LYS A 26 25.63 3.27 -0.95
N SER A 27 25.54 3.43 -2.27
CA SER A 27 24.33 3.97 -2.90
C SER A 27 23.18 2.98 -2.80
N ALA A 28 23.44 1.68 -3.01
CA ALA A 28 22.42 0.64 -2.85
C ALA A 28 21.89 0.58 -1.41
N GLU A 29 22.76 0.73 -0.40
CA GLU A 29 22.37 0.77 1.00
C GLU A 29 21.45 1.96 1.31
N LEU A 30 21.82 3.17 0.86
CA LEU A 30 20.98 4.36 1.06
C LEU A 30 19.64 4.23 0.33
N LEU A 31 19.64 3.70 -0.90
CA LEU A 31 18.41 3.47 -1.66
C LEU A 31 17.53 2.38 -1.03
N GLN A 32 18.13 1.40 -0.33
CA GLN A 32 17.40 0.41 0.44
C GLN A 32 16.73 1.05 1.66
N GLN A 33 17.45 1.90 2.39
CA GLN A 33 16.88 2.63 3.54
C GLN A 33 15.64 3.44 3.14
N THR A 34 15.74 4.21 2.05
CA THR A 34 14.57 4.96 1.56
C THR A 34 13.46 4.03 1.09
N LEU A 35 13.77 2.94 0.38
CA LEU A 35 12.77 1.96 -0.03
C LEU A 35 12.01 1.34 1.16
N ASP A 36 12.71 1.09 2.27
CA ASP A 36 12.10 0.57 3.50
C ASP A 36 11.18 1.62 4.14
N GLU A 37 11.61 2.88 4.20
CA GLU A 37 10.80 4.01 4.70
C GLU A 37 9.49 4.18 3.89
N GLU A 38 9.55 4.18 2.55
CA GLU A 38 8.33 4.29 1.71
C GLU A 38 7.43 3.06 1.83
N SER A 39 8.01 1.87 2.04
CA SER A 39 7.24 0.64 2.26
C SER A 39 6.47 0.70 3.57
N GLU A 40 7.09 1.17 4.65
CA GLU A 40 6.43 1.39 5.94
C GLU A 40 5.33 2.45 5.83
N ALA A 41 5.58 3.56 5.13
CA ALA A 41 4.57 4.59 4.88
C ALA A 41 3.35 4.02 4.14
N ASN A 42 3.57 3.20 3.10
CA ASN A 42 2.50 2.54 2.37
C ASN A 42 1.70 1.56 3.27
N GLU A 43 2.35 0.81 4.15
CA GLU A 43 1.67 -0.06 5.11
C GLU A 43 0.78 0.73 6.06
N LEU A 44 1.24 1.88 6.56
CA LEU A 44 0.43 2.76 7.40
C LEU A 44 -0.79 3.30 6.65
N LEU A 45 -0.63 3.67 5.38
CA LEU A 45 -1.74 4.10 4.53
C LEU A 45 -2.73 2.97 4.25
N ASN A 46 -2.26 1.73 4.09
CA ASN A 46 -3.13 0.56 3.94
C ASN A 46 -3.96 0.33 5.20
N LYS A 47 -3.33 0.33 6.38
CA LYS A 47 -4.04 0.23 7.67
C LYS A 47 -5.08 1.33 7.83
N LEU A 48 -4.70 2.57 7.53
CA LEU A 48 -5.63 3.69 7.57
C LEU A 48 -6.79 3.51 6.58
N ALA A 49 -6.52 3.00 5.38
CA ALA A 49 -7.56 2.73 4.40
C ALA A 49 -8.53 1.64 4.90
N GLU A 50 -8.02 0.55 5.47
CA GLU A 50 -8.80 -0.54 6.08
C GLU A 50 -9.65 -0.04 7.25
N ASP A 51 -9.08 0.78 8.15
CA ASP A 51 -9.79 1.39 9.27
C ASP A 51 -10.88 2.38 8.82
N ILE A 52 -10.68 3.04 7.66
CA ILE A 52 -11.64 3.98 7.07
C ILE A 52 -12.73 3.25 6.26
N VAL A 53 -12.57 1.97 5.90
CA VAL A 53 -13.66 1.20 5.28
C VAL A 53 -14.84 1.19 6.24
N ASN A 54 -15.87 1.95 5.88
CA ASN A 54 -17.08 2.08 6.68
C ASN A 54 -17.64 0.67 6.98
N PRO A 55 -17.78 0.26 8.24
CA PRO A 55 -18.39 -1.03 8.57
C PRO A 55 -19.82 -1.16 8.03
N GLU A 56 -20.51 -0.04 7.75
CA GLU A 56 -21.82 -0.03 7.08
C GLU A 56 -21.72 -0.45 5.60
N ALA A 57 -20.57 -0.26 4.94
CA ALA A 57 -20.33 -0.73 3.57
C ALA A 57 -20.13 -2.26 3.50
N LEU A 58 -19.81 -2.90 4.63
CA LEU A 58 -19.74 -4.36 4.78
C LEU A 58 -21.10 -4.98 5.16
N MET A 59 -22.08 -4.18 5.55
CA MET A 59 -23.46 -4.63 5.70
C MET A 59 -24.13 -4.58 4.33
N GLU A 60 -24.07 -5.68 3.57
CA GLU A 60 -25.09 -5.90 2.55
C GLU A 60 -26.46 -5.76 3.23
N PRO A 61 -27.37 -4.92 2.72
CA PRO A 61 -28.72 -4.90 3.24
C PRO A 61 -29.32 -6.27 2.94
N GLU A 62 -29.35 -7.13 3.95
CA GLU A 62 -30.16 -8.32 3.97
C GLU A 62 -31.60 -7.81 3.82
N PHE A 63 -32.07 -7.71 2.57
CA PHE A 63 -33.48 -7.56 2.24
C PHE A 63 -34.15 -8.87 2.66
N ALA A 64 -34.28 -9.05 3.97
CA ALA A 64 -35.03 -10.10 4.62
C ALA A 64 -36.50 -9.88 4.28
N SER A 65 -36.91 -10.43 3.13
CA SER A 65 -38.04 -11.34 2.91
C SER A 65 -39.37 -11.10 3.64
N ALA A 66 -39.67 -9.91 4.13
CA ALA A 66 -40.90 -9.60 4.85
C ALA A 66 -41.77 -8.64 4.04
N SER A 67 -42.49 -9.15 3.04
CA SER A 67 -43.91 -8.83 2.78
C SER A 67 -44.37 -9.43 1.45
N SER A 68 -44.71 -10.72 1.45
CA SER A 68 -45.77 -11.24 0.58
C SER A 68 -46.73 -12.07 1.44
N ALA A 69 -47.31 -11.38 2.41
CA ALA A 69 -48.49 -11.82 3.13
C ALA A 69 -49.50 -10.69 3.13
N ARG A 70 -50.16 -10.48 1.98
CA ARG A 70 -51.58 -10.12 1.81
C ARG A 70 -51.91 -9.94 0.34
#